data_AF-G0PDT8-F1
#
_entry.id   AF-G0PDT8-F1
#
_cell.length_a   1.000
_cell.length_b   1.000
_cell.length_c   1.000
_cell.angle_alpha   90.00
_cell.angle_beta   90.00
_cell.angle_gamma   90.00
#
_symmetry.space_group_name_H-M   'P 1'
#
loop_
_entity.id
_entity.type
_entity.pdbx_description
1 polymer ?
#
loop_
_entity_poly.entity_id
_entity_poly.type
_entity_poly.pdbx_seq_one_letter_code
_entity_poly.pdbx_strand_id
1 'polypeptide(L)'
;MRPPSPKIRRHSNSPPPAKKIYSNTSPRKSSNAVENFVNPIQVLEEDAQKGGAFKTGYPFAQLPRFVSTPTVVEDEGNCSPRFMRSTLYHVPRTSEVHRWTRLPFAVAITPLAALNEHETEPLLTDFGPGGPVRCKRCDAYSCPFMEFEDEGWSLLCPFCHNYTEVRDDYHGHLDSNKKRIDRNKRPELFLGAYEMFALGEKV
;
A
#
# COMPACT_ATOMS: atom_id res chain seq x y z
N MET A 1 -8.46 -81.34 45.59
CA MET A 1 -7.00 -81.43 45.48
C MET A 1 -6.57 -80.75 44.18
N ARG A 2 -5.85 -79.62 44.25
CA ARG A 2 -5.11 -79.04 43.13
C ARG A 2 -3.73 -78.60 43.63
N PRO A 3 -2.67 -78.82 42.83
CA PRO A 3 -1.29 -78.96 43.29
C PRO A 3 -0.59 -77.62 43.59
N PRO A 4 0.53 -77.63 44.35
CA PRO A 4 1.18 -76.44 44.87
C PRO A 4 1.95 -75.66 43.80
N SER A 5 1.89 -74.34 43.89
CA SER A 5 2.62 -73.40 43.04
C SER A 5 4.11 -73.32 43.45
N PRO A 6 5.06 -73.38 42.51
CA PRO A 6 6.49 -73.34 42.82
C PRO A 6 7.00 -71.91 43.08
N LYS A 7 7.89 -71.78 44.09
CA LYS A 7 8.61 -70.56 44.46
C LYS A 7 9.75 -70.31 43.48
N ILE A 8 9.85 -69.10 42.90
CA ILE A 8 11.06 -68.63 42.19
C ILE A 8 11.75 -67.56 43.03
N ARG A 9 13.05 -67.78 43.22
CA ARG A 9 14.00 -67.11 44.13
C ARG A 9 14.63 -65.91 43.41
N ARG A 10 14.87 -64.82 44.15
CA ARG A 10 15.45 -63.56 43.66
C ARG A 10 16.91 -63.73 43.22
N HIS A 11 17.26 -63.15 42.06
CA HIS A 11 18.62 -62.73 41.74
C HIS A 11 18.62 -61.29 41.24
N SER A 12 19.36 -60.44 41.95
CA SER A 12 19.70 -59.07 41.62
C SER A 12 20.77 -59.03 40.54
N ASN A 13 20.57 -58.27 39.46
CA ASN A 13 21.64 -57.85 38.57
C ASN A 13 21.42 -56.39 38.16
N SER A 14 22.35 -55.54 38.58
CA SER A 14 22.48 -54.12 38.21
C SER A 14 23.00 -53.96 36.77
N PRO A 15 22.60 -52.92 36.02
CA PRO A 15 23.15 -52.64 34.69
C PRO A 15 24.56 -52.00 34.77
N PRO A 16 25.43 -52.21 33.76
CA PRO A 16 26.78 -51.63 33.72
C PRO A 16 26.76 -50.13 33.35
N PRO A 17 27.81 -49.36 33.68
CA PRO A 17 27.83 -47.92 33.48
C PRO A 17 28.03 -47.53 32.01
N ALA A 18 27.38 -46.43 31.60
CA ALA A 18 27.41 -45.88 30.25
C ALA A 18 28.81 -45.38 29.83
N LYS A 19 29.27 -45.78 28.64
CA LYS A 19 30.45 -45.19 27.98
C LYS A 19 30.05 -43.83 27.41
N LYS A 20 30.67 -42.74 27.90
CA LYS A 20 30.56 -41.40 27.29
C LYS A 20 31.32 -41.40 25.96
N ILE A 21 30.58 -41.46 24.84
CA ILE A 21 31.12 -41.12 23.52
C ILE A 21 31.19 -39.59 23.47
N TYR A 22 32.38 -39.04 23.69
CA TYR A 22 32.65 -37.65 23.32
C TYR A 22 32.71 -37.60 21.79
N SER A 23 31.60 -37.25 21.15
CA SER A 23 31.62 -36.84 19.75
C SER A 23 32.26 -35.45 19.69
N ASN A 24 33.53 -35.40 19.26
CA ASN A 24 34.16 -34.17 18.80
C ASN A 24 33.47 -33.72 17.51
N THR A 25 32.35 -33.01 17.63
CA THR A 25 31.81 -32.21 16.53
C THR A 25 32.52 -30.87 16.57
N SER A 26 33.62 -30.75 15.83
CA SER A 26 34.13 -29.43 15.45
C SER A 26 32.98 -28.62 14.84
N PRO A 27 32.79 -27.35 15.18
CA PRO A 27 31.79 -26.52 14.50
C PRO A 27 32.17 -26.47 13.02
N ARG A 28 31.35 -27.07 12.16
CA ARG A 28 31.40 -26.77 10.72
C ARG A 28 31.12 -25.28 10.60
N LYS A 29 32.16 -24.49 10.32
CA LYS A 29 31.98 -23.15 9.76
C LYS A 29 31.22 -23.37 8.45
N SER A 30 29.93 -23.10 8.42
CA SER A 30 29.19 -23.01 7.16
C SER A 30 29.68 -21.75 6.45
N SER A 31 30.75 -21.89 5.69
CA SER A 31 31.41 -20.79 4.97
C SER A 31 30.53 -20.16 3.88
N ASN A 32 29.36 -20.73 3.58
CA ASN A 32 28.59 -20.37 2.39
C ASN A 32 27.27 -19.63 2.69
N ALA A 33 27.05 -19.17 3.93
CA ALA A 33 25.83 -18.43 4.29
C ALA A 33 25.95 -16.90 4.14
N VAL A 34 27.15 -16.39 3.78
CA VAL A 34 27.46 -14.95 3.75
C VAL A 34 27.44 -14.38 2.33
N GLU A 35 27.29 -15.20 1.28
CA GLU A 35 27.58 -14.76 -0.10
C GLU A 35 26.43 -14.10 -0.87
N ASN A 36 25.19 -14.06 -0.35
CA ASN A 36 24.03 -13.53 -1.10
C ASN A 36 23.34 -12.32 -0.46
N PHE A 37 24.06 -11.51 0.33
CA PHE A 37 23.50 -10.25 0.80
C PHE A 37 23.59 -9.20 -0.30
N VAL A 38 22.42 -8.69 -0.70
CA VAL A 38 22.36 -7.53 -1.59
C VAL A 38 22.96 -6.34 -0.85
N ASN A 39 24.00 -5.72 -1.43
CA ASN A 39 24.64 -4.57 -0.83
C ASN A 39 23.68 -3.36 -0.89
N PRO A 40 23.32 -2.74 0.25
CA PRO A 40 22.40 -1.59 0.25
C PRO A 40 22.88 -0.43 -0.62
N ILE A 41 24.19 -0.18 -0.69
CA ILE A 41 24.76 0.89 -1.52
C ILE A 41 24.51 0.62 -3.00
N GLN A 42 24.71 -0.63 -3.45
CA GLN A 42 24.45 -1.03 -4.83
C GLN A 42 22.97 -0.83 -5.20
N VAL A 43 22.05 -1.18 -4.29
CA VAL A 43 20.60 -0.98 -4.51
C VAL A 43 20.24 0.49 -4.64
N LEU A 44 20.86 1.36 -3.84
CA LEU A 44 20.66 2.81 -3.93
C LEU A 44 21.25 3.40 -5.21
N GLU A 45 22.44 2.94 -5.62
CA GLU A 45 23.08 3.37 -6.88
C GLU A 45 22.26 2.95 -8.11
N GLU A 46 21.76 1.72 -8.12
CA GLU A 46 20.90 1.20 -9.19
C GLU A 46 19.58 1.98 -9.29
N ASP A 47 18.96 2.35 -8.17
CA ASP A 47 17.76 3.18 -8.18
C ASP A 47 18.06 4.61 -8.62
N ALA A 48 19.19 5.18 -8.20
CA ALA A 48 19.62 6.52 -8.59
C ALA A 48 19.91 6.65 -10.08
N GLN A 49 20.32 5.56 -10.75
CA GLN A 49 20.49 5.52 -12.20
C GLN A 49 19.17 5.59 -12.97
N LYS A 50 18.03 5.32 -12.32
CA LYS A 50 16.71 5.39 -12.96
C LYS A 50 16.26 6.86 -13.05
N GLY A 51 16.84 7.58 -14.01
CA GLY A 51 16.50 8.98 -14.31
C GLY A 51 15.08 9.16 -14.87
N GLY A 52 14.73 10.43 -15.11
CA GLY A 52 13.46 10.84 -15.69
C GLY A 52 12.41 11.26 -14.66
N ALA A 53 11.32 11.84 -15.15
CA ALA A 53 10.17 12.21 -14.32
C ALA A 53 9.44 10.95 -13.82
N PHE A 54 9.05 10.96 -12.55
CA PHE A 54 8.22 9.91 -11.96
C PHE A 54 6.74 10.26 -12.15
N LYS A 55 6.11 9.57 -13.09
CA LYS A 55 4.68 9.70 -13.38
C LYS A 55 3.86 8.80 -12.46
N THR A 56 2.82 9.37 -11.87
CA THR A 56 1.97 8.72 -10.87
C THR A 56 0.67 8.13 -11.44
N GLY A 57 0.52 8.07 -12.77
CA GLY A 57 -0.74 7.71 -13.43
C GLY A 57 -1.19 6.25 -13.23
N TYR A 58 -2.43 6.05 -12.79
CA TYR A 58 -3.04 4.71 -12.69
C TYR A 58 -3.57 4.23 -14.06
N PRO A 59 -3.47 2.93 -14.43
CA PRO A 59 -2.94 1.80 -13.66
C PRO A 59 -1.46 1.50 -13.89
N PHE A 60 -0.74 2.35 -14.62
CA PHE A 60 0.62 2.06 -15.11
C PHE A 60 1.74 2.66 -14.23
N ALA A 61 1.39 3.31 -13.12
CA ALA A 61 2.33 3.92 -12.19
C ALA A 61 3.33 2.87 -11.67
N GLN A 62 4.61 3.19 -11.78
CA GLN A 62 5.67 2.40 -11.16
C GLN A 62 5.66 2.63 -9.64
N LEU A 63 6.31 1.72 -8.90
CA LEU A 63 6.60 1.96 -7.50
C LEU A 63 7.46 3.23 -7.35
N PRO A 64 7.19 4.06 -6.34
CA PRO A 64 7.98 5.28 -6.13
C PRO A 64 9.43 4.95 -5.84
N ARG A 65 10.32 5.77 -6.37
CA ARG A 65 11.77 5.70 -6.12
C ARG A 65 12.08 5.82 -4.63
N PHE A 66 13.30 5.47 -4.23
CA PHE A 66 13.73 5.71 -2.86
C PHE A 66 13.74 7.21 -2.52
N VAL A 67 13.64 7.51 -1.22
CA VAL A 67 13.67 8.90 -0.73
C VAL A 67 15.01 9.59 -1.00
N SER A 68 16.08 8.82 -1.17
CA SER A 68 17.43 9.30 -1.51
C SER A 68 17.61 9.59 -3.00
N THR A 69 16.67 9.14 -3.84
CA THR A 69 16.77 9.30 -5.30
C THR A 69 16.11 10.61 -5.72
N PRO A 70 16.86 11.62 -6.17
CA PRO A 70 16.28 12.87 -6.61
C PRO A 70 15.41 12.62 -7.84
N THR A 71 14.13 12.97 -7.72
CA THR A 71 13.13 12.79 -8.78
C THR A 71 12.25 14.01 -8.88
N VAL A 72 11.82 14.32 -10.11
CA VAL A 72 10.72 15.25 -10.37
C VAL A 72 9.47 14.41 -10.54
N VAL A 73 8.44 14.67 -9.74
CA VAL A 73 7.18 13.93 -9.78
C VAL A 73 6.15 14.66 -10.64
N GLU A 74 5.51 13.91 -11.52
CA GLU A 74 4.36 14.38 -12.31
C GLU A 74 3.09 13.68 -11.78
N ASP A 75 2.14 14.48 -11.29
CA ASP A 75 0.83 13.99 -10.86
C ASP A 75 -0.05 13.69 -12.09
N GLU A 76 -0.42 12.43 -12.26
CA GLU A 76 -1.30 11.93 -13.31
C GLU A 76 -2.44 11.07 -12.71
N GLY A 77 -2.76 11.29 -11.43
CA GLY A 77 -3.94 10.74 -10.77
C GLY A 77 -3.70 10.14 -9.38
N ASN A 78 -2.51 9.63 -9.08
CA ASN A 78 -2.12 9.32 -7.69
C ASN A 78 -1.28 10.47 -7.13
N CYS A 79 -1.42 10.73 -5.82
CA CYS A 79 -0.64 11.79 -5.19
C CYS A 79 0.86 11.48 -5.25
N SER A 80 1.67 12.55 -5.25
CA SER A 80 3.12 12.45 -5.15
C SER A 80 3.57 11.63 -3.93
N PRO A 81 4.63 10.78 -4.06
CA PRO A 81 5.23 10.07 -2.93
C PRO A 81 5.94 11.00 -1.93
N ARG A 82 5.91 12.32 -2.14
CA ARG A 82 6.27 13.31 -1.11
C ARG A 82 5.18 13.48 -0.07
N PHE A 83 3.93 13.42 -0.51
CA PHE A 83 2.77 13.55 0.38
C PHE A 83 2.43 12.23 1.06
N MET A 84 2.58 11.10 0.37
CA MET A 84 2.18 9.80 0.90
C MET A 84 3.10 8.66 0.46
N ARG A 85 3.59 7.87 1.43
CA ARG A 85 4.29 6.60 1.16
C ARG A 85 3.71 5.46 1.98
N SER A 86 3.68 4.28 1.37
CA SER A 86 3.20 3.06 2.03
C SER A 86 4.33 2.05 2.21
N THR A 87 4.26 1.25 3.28
CA THR A 87 5.11 0.06 3.43
C THR A 87 4.80 -1.01 2.38
N LEU A 88 3.56 -1.03 1.87
CA LEU A 88 3.09 -1.96 0.84
C LEU A 88 2.26 -1.20 -0.20
N TYR A 89 2.68 -1.26 -1.47
CA TYR A 89 1.90 -0.74 -2.60
C TYR A 89 0.98 -1.79 -3.23
N HIS A 90 1.13 -3.05 -2.82
CA HIS A 90 0.21 -4.15 -3.12
C HIS A 90 -0.25 -4.77 -1.82
N VAL A 91 -1.43 -4.35 -1.35
CA VAL A 91 -1.98 -4.80 -0.07
C VAL A 91 -2.53 -6.22 -0.21
N PRO A 92 -2.21 -7.15 0.72
CA PRO A 92 -2.81 -8.48 0.74
C PRO A 92 -4.34 -8.40 0.75
N ARG A 93 -4.99 -9.08 -0.19
CA ARG A 93 -6.45 -9.02 -0.37
C ARG A 93 -7.25 -9.63 0.79
N THR A 94 -6.67 -10.59 1.51
CA THR A 94 -7.36 -11.28 2.60
C THR A 94 -6.57 -11.22 3.91
N SER A 95 -7.31 -11.31 5.02
CA SER A 95 -6.77 -11.33 6.39
C SER A 95 -5.82 -12.49 6.62
N GLU A 96 -6.07 -13.63 5.99
CA GLU A 96 -5.23 -14.82 6.13
C GLU A 96 -3.86 -14.53 5.53
N VAL A 97 -3.80 -14.06 4.28
CA VAL A 97 -2.53 -13.76 3.60
C VAL A 97 -1.74 -12.72 4.39
N HIS A 98 -2.39 -11.65 4.87
CA HIS A 98 -1.73 -10.66 5.71
C HIS A 98 -1.15 -11.30 7.00
N ARG A 99 -1.93 -12.12 7.70
CA ARG A 99 -1.46 -12.82 8.92
C ARG A 99 -0.29 -13.78 8.64
N TRP A 100 -0.30 -14.43 7.47
CA TRP A 100 0.78 -15.34 7.04
C TRP A 100 2.06 -14.58 6.71
N THR A 101 1.98 -13.48 5.95
CA THR A 101 3.17 -12.70 5.55
C THR A 101 3.74 -11.89 6.70
N ARG A 102 2.90 -11.49 7.68
CA ARG A 102 3.27 -10.60 8.79
C ARG A 102 3.91 -9.28 8.35
N LEU A 103 3.67 -8.88 7.10
CA LEU A 103 4.16 -7.61 6.58
C LEU A 103 3.34 -6.48 7.21
N PRO A 104 3.98 -5.51 7.89
CA PRO A 104 3.24 -4.38 8.45
C PRO A 104 2.70 -3.52 7.31
N PHE A 105 1.42 -3.17 7.38
CA PHE A 105 0.81 -2.17 6.50
C PHE A 105 0.69 -0.85 7.25
N ALA A 106 1.46 0.15 6.81
CA ALA A 106 1.44 1.50 7.34
C ALA A 106 1.63 2.51 6.21
N VAL A 107 1.06 3.70 6.42
CA VAL A 107 1.15 4.82 5.48
C VAL A 107 1.74 6.01 6.23
N ALA A 108 2.84 6.57 5.71
CA ALA A 108 3.41 7.82 6.15
C ALA A 108 2.82 8.95 5.30
N ILE A 109 2.25 9.96 5.95
CA ILE A 109 1.57 11.07 5.29
C ILE A 109 2.21 12.38 5.75
N THR A 110 2.63 13.20 4.79
CA THR A 110 3.17 14.55 5.00
C THR A 110 2.37 15.51 4.12
N PRO A 111 1.18 15.96 4.55
CA PRO A 111 0.24 16.67 3.68
C PRO A 111 0.82 17.95 3.05
N LEU A 112 1.66 18.67 3.80
CA LEU A 112 2.29 19.91 3.39
C LEU A 112 3.79 19.71 3.12
N ALA A 113 4.15 18.59 2.49
CA ALA A 113 5.53 18.32 2.11
C ALA A 113 6.04 19.38 1.14
N ALA A 114 7.25 19.88 1.36
CA ALA A 114 7.90 20.79 0.42
C ALA A 114 8.15 20.08 -0.91
N LEU A 115 7.79 20.75 -2.01
CA LEU A 115 8.01 20.30 -3.37
C LEU A 115 9.35 20.77 -3.91
N ASN A 116 9.85 20.07 -4.94
CA ASN A 116 11.04 20.50 -5.67
C ASN A 116 10.67 21.63 -6.66
N GLU A 117 11.65 22.43 -7.10
CA GLU A 117 11.46 23.60 -7.99
C GLU A 117 10.75 23.31 -9.33
N HIS A 118 10.68 22.05 -9.75
CA HIS A 118 10.08 21.62 -11.02
C HIS A 118 8.80 20.81 -10.84
N GLU A 119 8.25 20.76 -9.63
CA GLU A 119 7.01 20.08 -9.33
C GLU A 119 5.86 21.09 -9.15
N THR A 120 4.65 20.64 -9.46
CA THR A 120 3.45 21.48 -9.40
C THR A 120 2.80 21.35 -8.03
N GLU A 121 2.55 22.48 -7.37
CA GLU A 121 1.75 22.54 -6.15
C GLU A 121 0.31 22.03 -6.40
N PRO A 122 -0.36 21.41 -5.42
CA PRO A 122 -1.74 21.00 -5.55
C PRO A 122 -2.64 22.14 -6.04
N LEU A 123 -3.38 21.90 -7.12
CA LEU A 123 -4.23 22.93 -7.73
C LEU A 123 -5.50 23.15 -6.90
N LEU A 124 -5.94 24.40 -6.80
CA LEU A 124 -7.17 24.76 -6.11
C LEU A 124 -8.40 24.53 -6.99
N THR A 125 -9.35 23.73 -6.50
CA THR A 125 -10.65 23.50 -7.12
C THR A 125 -11.74 24.32 -6.41
N ASP A 126 -12.55 25.03 -7.22
CA ASP A 126 -13.81 25.61 -6.78
C ASP A 126 -14.99 24.71 -7.17
N PHE A 127 -15.78 24.31 -6.16
CA PHE A 127 -16.99 23.51 -6.32
C PHE A 127 -18.28 24.36 -6.29
N GLY A 128 -18.14 25.68 -6.23
CA GLY A 128 -19.25 26.61 -6.15
C GLY A 128 -20.01 26.54 -4.82
N PRO A 129 -21.21 27.14 -4.75
CA PRO A 129 -21.96 27.35 -3.51
C PRO A 129 -22.37 26.07 -2.77
N GLY A 130 -22.53 24.93 -3.46
CA GLY A 130 -22.86 23.67 -2.81
C GLY A 130 -21.66 22.90 -2.27
N GLY A 131 -20.44 23.41 -2.46
CA GLY A 131 -19.22 22.89 -1.83
C GLY A 131 -18.72 21.58 -2.43
N PRO A 132 -17.69 20.97 -1.83
CA PRO A 132 -17.05 19.77 -2.35
C PRO A 132 -18.03 18.61 -2.56
N VAL A 133 -17.91 17.94 -3.71
CA VAL A 133 -18.70 16.75 -3.99
C VAL A 133 -18.17 15.59 -3.16
N ARG A 134 -19.07 14.94 -2.41
CA ARG A 134 -18.75 13.83 -1.50
C ARG A 134 -19.66 12.64 -1.75
N CYS A 135 -19.13 11.44 -1.53
CA CYS A 135 -19.95 10.24 -1.52
C CYS A 135 -20.99 10.31 -0.41
N LYS A 136 -22.27 10.10 -0.74
CA LYS A 136 -23.38 10.17 0.22
C LYS A 136 -23.43 9.06 1.28
N ARG A 137 -22.49 8.10 1.25
CA ARG A 137 -22.36 7.00 2.21
C ARG A 137 -21.08 7.07 3.06
N CYS A 138 -19.93 7.17 2.40
CA CYS A 138 -18.63 7.11 3.08
C CYS A 138 -17.92 8.46 3.15
N ASP A 139 -18.58 9.54 2.72
CA ASP A 139 -18.13 10.91 2.91
C ASP A 139 -16.82 11.29 2.19
N ALA A 140 -16.31 10.38 1.35
CA ALA A 140 -15.11 10.58 0.56
C ALA A 140 -15.32 11.69 -0.47
N TYR A 141 -14.37 12.62 -0.56
CA TYR A 141 -14.35 13.68 -1.56
C TYR A 141 -14.17 13.12 -2.97
N SER A 142 -14.68 13.85 -3.97
CA SER A 142 -14.48 13.55 -5.38
C SER A 142 -13.00 13.30 -5.69
N CYS A 143 -12.69 12.28 -6.47
CA CYS A 143 -11.31 11.96 -6.81
C CYS A 143 -11.23 11.35 -8.21
N PRO A 144 -10.03 11.21 -8.80
CA PRO A 144 -9.86 10.69 -10.15
C PRO A 144 -10.38 9.27 -10.38
N PHE A 145 -10.60 8.52 -9.29
CA PHE A 145 -11.06 7.14 -9.29
C PHE A 145 -12.58 7.00 -9.20
N MET A 146 -13.33 8.10 -9.03
CA MET A 146 -14.78 8.03 -9.12
C MET A 146 -15.22 7.85 -10.58
N GLU A 147 -16.23 7.02 -10.77
CA GLU A 147 -16.79 6.74 -12.09
C GLU A 147 -18.14 7.42 -12.23
N PHE A 148 -18.39 8.00 -13.40
CA PHE A 148 -19.65 8.65 -13.70
C PHE A 148 -20.50 7.74 -14.58
N GLU A 149 -21.77 7.59 -14.23
CA GLU A 149 -22.79 6.83 -14.96
C GLU A 149 -24.00 7.73 -15.23
N ASP A 150 -25.03 7.19 -15.90
CA ASP A 150 -26.27 7.90 -16.21
C ASP A 150 -26.02 9.27 -16.85
N GLU A 151 -25.20 9.31 -17.91
CA GLU A 151 -24.82 10.55 -18.62
C GLU A 151 -24.19 11.64 -17.72
N GLY A 152 -23.60 11.24 -16.59
CA GLY A 152 -22.95 12.13 -15.64
C GLY A 152 -23.82 12.53 -14.45
N TRP A 153 -25.06 12.03 -14.36
CA TRP A 153 -25.97 12.28 -13.25
C TRP A 153 -25.71 11.41 -12.01
N SER A 154 -24.94 10.34 -12.18
CA SER A 154 -24.65 9.39 -11.11
C SER A 154 -23.14 9.18 -10.96
N LEU A 155 -22.68 9.14 -9.71
CA LEU A 155 -21.28 9.03 -9.32
C LEU A 155 -21.08 7.76 -8.47
N LEU A 156 -20.34 6.79 -9.00
CA LEU A 156 -19.97 5.57 -8.31
C LEU A 156 -18.69 5.77 -7.49
N CYS A 157 -18.81 5.57 -6.17
CA CYS A 157 -17.69 5.71 -5.25
C CYS A 157 -16.77 4.47 -5.28
N PRO A 158 -15.45 4.61 -5.52
CA PRO A 158 -14.52 3.48 -5.59
C PRO A 158 -14.23 2.85 -4.21
N PHE A 159 -14.53 3.57 -3.12
CA PHE A 159 -14.24 3.12 -1.77
C PHE A 159 -15.34 2.23 -1.19
N CYS A 160 -16.60 2.62 -1.39
CA CYS A 160 -17.76 1.92 -0.81
C CYS A 160 -18.75 1.37 -1.85
N HIS A 161 -18.50 1.60 -3.14
CA HIS A 161 -19.34 1.15 -4.27
C HIS A 161 -20.79 1.64 -4.20
N ASN A 162 -21.04 2.77 -3.53
CA ASN A 162 -22.34 3.41 -3.46
C ASN A 162 -22.46 4.48 -4.54
N TYR A 163 -23.62 4.53 -5.20
CA TYR A 163 -23.97 5.60 -6.13
C TYR A 163 -24.30 6.88 -5.35
N THR A 164 -23.90 8.03 -5.90
CA THR A 164 -24.17 9.39 -5.42
C THR A 164 -24.81 10.18 -6.55
N GLU A 165 -25.85 10.95 -6.27
CA GLU A 165 -26.49 11.77 -7.32
C GLU A 165 -25.64 13.02 -7.50
N VAL A 166 -25.37 13.37 -8.75
CA VAL A 166 -24.57 14.55 -9.09
C VAL A 166 -25.48 15.77 -9.11
N ARG A 167 -25.07 16.83 -8.40
CA ARG A 167 -25.75 18.12 -8.42
C ARG A 167 -25.72 18.75 -9.81
N ASP A 168 -26.79 19.45 -10.16
CA ASP A 168 -26.95 20.17 -11.42
C ASP A 168 -25.76 21.10 -11.72
N ASP A 169 -25.24 21.80 -10.70
CA ASP A 169 -24.15 22.77 -10.87
C ASP A 169 -22.75 22.13 -10.98
N TYR A 170 -22.64 20.83 -10.67
CA TYR A 170 -21.41 20.05 -10.87
C TYR A 170 -21.49 19.11 -12.08
N HIS A 171 -22.67 18.90 -12.66
CA HIS A 171 -22.92 18.00 -13.78
C HIS A 171 -21.98 18.29 -14.95
N GLY A 172 -21.61 17.23 -15.67
CA GLY A 172 -20.82 17.31 -16.89
C GLY A 172 -21.07 16.09 -17.75
N HIS A 173 -21.21 16.30 -19.05
CA HIS A 173 -21.44 15.23 -20.01
C HIS A 173 -20.26 14.25 -20.08
N LEU A 174 -20.59 13.00 -20.41
CA LEU A 174 -19.60 11.94 -20.61
C LEU A 174 -19.22 11.82 -22.09
N ASP A 175 -17.97 11.42 -22.33
CA ASP A 175 -17.48 11.00 -23.64
C ASP A 175 -17.85 9.53 -23.93
N SER A 176 -17.40 9.02 -25.08
CA SER A 176 -17.63 7.62 -25.48
C SER A 176 -17.00 6.59 -24.53
N ASN A 177 -16.06 7.00 -23.69
CA ASN A 177 -15.35 6.15 -22.72
C ASN A 177 -15.93 6.30 -21.29
N LYS A 178 -17.13 6.88 -21.15
CA LYS A 178 -17.76 7.20 -19.86
C LYS A 178 -16.90 8.10 -18.96
N LYS A 179 -16.03 8.92 -19.53
CA LYS A 179 -15.26 9.93 -18.79
C LYS A 179 -15.88 11.30 -19.03
N ARG A 180 -15.86 12.14 -18.00
CA ARG A 180 -16.31 13.53 -18.11
C ARG A 180 -15.49 14.29 -19.16
N ILE A 181 -16.17 15.01 -20.05
CA ILE A 181 -15.50 15.81 -21.11
C ILE A 181 -14.64 16.94 -20.56
N ASP A 182 -14.99 17.45 -19.38
CA ASP A 182 -14.29 18.53 -18.69
C ASP A 182 -13.27 18.02 -17.66
N ARG A 183 -12.98 16.70 -17.65
CA ARG A 183 -12.02 16.07 -16.74
C ARG A 183 -10.72 16.84 -16.63
N ASN A 184 -10.09 17.21 -17.75
CA ASN A 184 -8.78 17.87 -17.76
C ASN A 184 -8.82 19.35 -17.31
N LYS A 185 -10.00 19.88 -17.02
CA LYS A 185 -10.19 21.25 -16.49
C LYS A 185 -10.47 21.25 -14.98
N ARG A 186 -10.69 20.08 -14.39
CA ARG A 186 -11.11 19.91 -13.00
C ARG A 186 -10.08 19.07 -12.23
N PRO A 187 -9.16 19.70 -11.47
CA PRO A 187 -8.08 19.01 -10.76
C PRO A 187 -8.51 17.75 -10.01
N GLU A 188 -9.64 17.81 -9.30
CA GLU A 188 -10.23 16.71 -8.53
C GLU A 188 -10.59 15.47 -9.38
N LEU A 189 -10.68 15.65 -10.70
CA LEU A 189 -10.97 14.57 -11.61
C LEU A 189 -9.71 13.94 -12.19
N PHE A 190 -8.54 14.59 -12.22
CA PHE A 190 -7.35 14.01 -12.88
C PHE A 190 -6.05 14.04 -12.07
N LEU A 191 -5.99 14.78 -10.96
CA LEU A 191 -4.85 14.85 -10.05
C LEU A 191 -5.12 14.09 -8.75
N GLY A 192 -4.09 13.43 -8.23
CA GLY A 192 -4.16 12.75 -6.94
C GLY A 192 -4.02 13.69 -5.74
N ALA A 193 -3.46 14.88 -5.94
CA ALA A 193 -3.43 15.96 -4.96
C ALA A 193 -4.02 17.26 -5.53
N TYR A 194 -4.98 17.84 -4.80
CA TYR A 194 -5.62 19.11 -5.12
C TYR A 194 -6.15 19.75 -3.83
N GLU A 195 -6.35 21.07 -3.84
CA GLU A 195 -6.95 21.81 -2.73
C GLU A 195 -8.40 22.18 -3.06
N MET A 196 -9.18 22.51 -2.03
CA MET A 196 -10.57 22.93 -2.20
C MET A 196 -10.94 24.01 -1.20
N PHE A 197 -11.86 24.90 -1.58
CA PHE A 197 -12.44 25.84 -0.64
C PHE A 197 -13.29 25.09 0.39
N ALA A 198 -12.99 25.31 1.67
CA ALA A 198 -13.90 24.95 2.74
C ALA A 198 -15.03 25.98 2.77
N LEU A 199 -16.25 25.56 2.44
CA LEU A 199 -17.41 26.35 2.84
C LEU A 199 -17.48 26.29 4.35
N GLY A 200 -17.28 27.43 5.02
CA GLY A 200 -17.33 27.49 6.47
C GLY A 200 -18.66 26.90 6.94
N GLU A 201 -18.59 25.86 7.76
CA GLU A 201 -19.74 25.48 8.59
C GLU A 201 -20.11 26.73 9.39
N LYS A 202 -21.36 27.19 9.27
CA LYS A 202 -21.90 28.10 10.28
C LYS A 202 -21.98 27.27 11.56
N VAL A 203 -20.95 27.35 12.39
CA VAL A 203 -20.95 26.92 13.78
C VAL A 203 -22.03 27.70 14.54
#